data_AF-A0A1Z9PPU2-F1
#
_entry.id   AF-A0A1Z9PPU2-F1
#
_cell.length_a   1.000
_cell.length_b   1.000
_cell.length_c   1.000
_cell.angle_alpha   90.00
_cell.angle_beta   90.00
_cell.angle_gamma   90.00
#
_symmetry.space_group_name_H-M   'P 1'
#
loop_
_entity.id
_entity.type
_entity.pdbx_description
1 polymer ?
#
loop_
_entity_poly.entity_id
_entity_poly.type
_entity_poly.pdbx_seq_one_letter_code
_entity_poly.pdbx_strand_id
1 'polypeptide(L)'
;TWTNVWEKAGLNLVTTSPSYNGFSWTPSNNSDWDSEVIDLSSYTNQDDFAIKFRNVNQYENNLFLDNINLWDNNTDINELSINSKKLIKVIDILGREKSSNSQAVYLYIYDDNTVEKKIILK
;
A
#
# COMPACT_ATOMS: atom_id res chain seq x y z
N THR A 1 -7.64 9.93 -17.33
CA THR A 1 -8.78 9.22 -17.96
C THR A 1 -9.06 7.95 -17.17
N TRP A 2 -10.24 7.34 -17.29
CA TRP A 2 -10.56 6.10 -16.57
C TRP A 2 -10.15 4.88 -17.39
N THR A 3 -9.50 3.90 -16.74
CA THR A 3 -9.15 2.60 -17.35
C THR A 3 -10.12 1.53 -16.87
N ASN A 4 -10.62 0.68 -17.78
CA ASN A 4 -11.42 -0.48 -17.41
C ASN A 4 -10.47 -1.64 -17.05
N VAL A 5 -10.57 -2.14 -15.81
CA VAL A 5 -9.74 -3.23 -15.28
C VAL A 5 -10.53 -4.52 -15.09
N TRP A 6 -11.86 -4.43 -15.03
CA TRP A 6 -12.75 -5.57 -14.82
C TRP A 6 -14.15 -5.26 -15.30
N GLU A 7 -14.78 -6.23 -15.96
CA GLU A 7 -16.19 -6.16 -16.37
C GLU A 7 -16.85 -7.53 -16.34
N LYS A 8 -18.14 -7.54 -15.97
CA LYS A 8 -19.03 -8.70 -16.03
C LYS A 8 -20.41 -8.21 -16.46
N ALA A 9 -21.07 -8.95 -17.34
CA ALA A 9 -22.34 -8.54 -17.95
C ALA A 9 -23.23 -9.74 -18.31
N GLY A 10 -24.51 -9.47 -18.57
CA GLY A 10 -25.49 -10.48 -18.96
C GLY A 10 -25.65 -11.57 -17.90
N LEU A 11 -25.85 -12.81 -18.34
CA LEU A 11 -26.05 -13.96 -17.45
C LEU A 11 -24.85 -14.24 -16.53
N ASN A 12 -23.65 -13.80 -16.89
CA ASN A 12 -22.48 -13.95 -16.03
C ASN A 12 -22.59 -13.08 -14.77
N LEU A 13 -23.29 -11.94 -14.83
CA LEU A 13 -23.47 -11.04 -13.68
C LEU A 13 -24.59 -11.53 -12.74
N VAL A 14 -25.43 -12.47 -13.20
CA VAL A 14 -26.58 -12.97 -12.44
C VAL A 14 -26.13 -13.98 -11.40
N THR A 15 -26.48 -13.74 -10.14
CA THR A 15 -26.12 -14.60 -8.99
C THR A 15 -27.25 -15.52 -8.53
N THR A 16 -28.46 -15.34 -9.06
CA THR A 16 -29.65 -16.07 -8.63
C THR A 16 -30.34 -16.81 -9.77
N SER A 17 -31.15 -17.81 -9.42
CA SER A 17 -32.02 -18.52 -10.34
C SER A 17 -33.49 -18.34 -9.92
N PRO A 18 -34.43 -18.05 -10.84
CA PRO A 18 -34.22 -17.88 -12.28
C PRO A 18 -33.56 -16.54 -12.62
N SER A 19 -32.82 -16.51 -13.74
CA SER A 19 -32.05 -15.34 -14.15
C SER A 19 -32.88 -14.14 -14.61
N TYR A 20 -34.18 -14.36 -14.86
CA TYR A 20 -35.12 -13.33 -15.25
C TYR A 20 -36.34 -13.40 -14.34
N ASN A 21 -36.75 -12.25 -13.84
CA ASN A 21 -37.96 -12.10 -13.03
C ASN A 21 -38.67 -10.79 -13.40
N GLY A 22 -40.00 -10.78 -13.21
CA GLY A 22 -40.84 -9.63 -13.54
C GLY A 22 -40.99 -8.61 -12.41
N PHE A 23 -40.12 -8.64 -11.41
CA PHE A 23 -40.23 -7.82 -10.21
C PHE A 23 -38.90 -7.16 -9.84
N SER A 24 -38.95 -6.08 -9.05
CA SER A 24 -37.73 -5.51 -8.47
C SER A 24 -37.14 -6.49 -7.48
N TRP A 25 -35.88 -6.85 -7.67
CA TRP A 25 -35.19 -7.80 -6.81
C TRP A 25 -34.24 -7.07 -5.86
N THR A 26 -34.11 -7.60 -4.66
CA THR A 26 -33.14 -7.18 -3.64
C THR A 26 -32.57 -8.42 -2.97
N PRO A 27 -31.27 -8.47 -2.66
CA PRO A 27 -30.67 -9.61 -1.98
C PRO A 27 -31.31 -9.81 -0.60
N SER A 28 -31.55 -11.06 -0.25
CA SER A 28 -32.26 -11.46 0.97
C SER A 28 -31.53 -12.54 1.77
N ASN A 29 -30.71 -13.35 1.09
CA ASN A 29 -29.94 -14.43 1.69
C ASN A 29 -28.47 -14.34 1.29
N ASN A 30 -27.58 -14.98 2.06
CA ASN A 30 -26.15 -14.98 1.74
C ASN A 30 -25.83 -15.64 0.39
N SER A 31 -26.64 -16.61 -0.04
CA SER A 31 -26.47 -17.29 -1.34
C SER A 31 -26.85 -16.41 -2.55
N ASP A 32 -27.42 -15.23 -2.32
CA ASP A 32 -27.73 -14.26 -3.37
C ASP A 32 -26.47 -13.47 -3.79
N TRP A 33 -25.40 -13.55 -3.00
CA TRP A 33 -24.16 -12.80 -3.20
C TRP A 33 -23.09 -13.69 -3.84
N ASP A 34 -22.36 -13.11 -4.79
CA ASP A 34 -21.15 -13.67 -5.37
C ASP A 34 -19.97 -12.74 -5.05
N SER A 35 -18.78 -13.31 -4.90
CA SER A 35 -17.57 -12.56 -4.51
C SER A 35 -16.60 -12.43 -5.66
N GLU A 36 -16.06 -11.23 -5.86
CA GLU A 36 -15.11 -10.93 -6.92
C GLU A 36 -13.79 -10.42 -6.33
N VAL A 37 -12.67 -10.91 -6.86
CA VAL A 37 -11.32 -10.45 -6.50
C VAL A 37 -10.65 -9.91 -7.76
N ILE A 38 -10.26 -8.64 -7.72
CA ILE A 38 -9.67 -7.92 -8.84
C ILE A 38 -8.23 -7.56 -8.48
N ASP A 39 -7.28 -7.97 -9.32
CA ASP A 39 -5.87 -7.60 -9.16
C ASP A 39 -5.65 -6.14 -9.57
N LEU A 40 -5.14 -5.33 -8.64
CA LEU A 40 -4.79 -3.93 -8.83
C LEU A 40 -3.29 -3.68 -8.65
N SER A 41 -2.46 -4.73 -8.66
CA SER A 41 -1.02 -4.66 -8.41
C SER A 41 -0.26 -3.69 -9.32
N SER A 42 -0.76 -3.43 -10.54
CA SER A 42 -0.18 -2.43 -11.45
C SER A 42 -0.29 -0.99 -10.96
N TYR A 43 -1.09 -0.73 -9.92
CA TYR A 43 -1.38 0.61 -9.40
C TYR A 43 -0.74 0.88 -8.02
N THR A 44 -0.02 -0.07 -7.43
CA THR A 44 0.55 0.03 -6.06
C THR A 44 1.63 1.10 -5.92
N ASN A 45 2.29 1.51 -7.01
CA ASN A 45 3.30 2.57 -7.04
C ASN A 45 2.73 3.95 -7.40
N GLN A 46 1.42 4.15 -7.28
CA GLN A 46 0.78 5.44 -7.49
C GLN A 46 0.41 6.04 -6.12
N ASP A 47 0.84 7.28 -5.87
CA ASP A 47 0.55 7.96 -4.60
C ASP A 47 -0.95 8.20 -4.40
N ASP A 48 -1.68 8.49 -5.49
CA ASP A 48 -3.12 8.71 -5.50
C ASP A 48 -3.78 7.90 -6.62
N PHE A 49 -4.80 7.13 -6.26
CA PHE A 49 -5.67 6.48 -7.24
C PHE A 49 -7.13 6.48 -6.78
N ALA A 50 -8.03 6.35 -7.75
CA ALA A 50 -9.47 6.29 -7.50
C ALA A 50 -10.06 5.07 -8.19
N ILE A 51 -11.03 4.43 -7.53
CA ILE A 51 -11.81 3.32 -8.08
C ILE A 51 -13.19 3.84 -8.45
N LYS A 52 -13.68 3.47 -9.63
CA LYS A 52 -15.04 3.81 -10.08
C LYS A 52 -15.82 2.55 -10.42
N PHE A 53 -16.93 2.34 -9.71
CA PHE A 53 -17.94 1.35 -10.07
C PHE A 53 -18.91 1.96 -11.09
N ARG A 54 -19.13 1.27 -12.21
CA ARG A 54 -20.06 1.71 -13.25
C ARG A 54 -21.06 0.60 -13.54
N ASN A 55 -22.31 0.82 -13.16
CA ASN A 55 -23.42 0.01 -13.64
C ASN A 55 -23.97 0.61 -14.95
N VAL A 56 -24.27 -0.25 -15.92
CA VAL A 56 -25.00 0.10 -17.14
C VAL A 56 -26.17 -0.87 -17.21
N ASN A 57 -27.38 -0.37 -16.97
CA ASN A 57 -28.60 -1.16 -17.05
C ASN A 57 -29.42 -0.79 -18.28
N GLN A 58 -30.09 -1.78 -18.88
CA GLN A 58 -30.99 -1.60 -20.02
C GLN A 58 -32.42 -1.97 -19.60
N TYR A 59 -32.93 -1.29 -18.56
CA TYR A 59 -34.20 -1.61 -17.87
C TYR A 59 -34.18 -2.93 -17.06
N GLU A 60 -32.98 -3.47 -16.81
CA GLU A 60 -32.76 -4.64 -15.97
C GLU A 60 -32.82 -4.30 -14.46
N ASN A 61 -32.63 -5.31 -13.61
CA ASN A 61 -32.65 -5.16 -12.16
C ASN A 61 -31.52 -4.27 -11.59
N ASN A 62 -31.63 -3.93 -10.30
CA ASN A 62 -30.62 -3.15 -9.59
C ASN A 62 -29.32 -3.94 -9.37
N LEU A 63 -28.18 -3.24 -9.34
CA LEU A 63 -26.89 -3.80 -8.91
C LEU A 63 -26.67 -3.50 -7.43
N PHE A 64 -26.33 -4.54 -6.66
CA PHE A 64 -25.97 -4.43 -5.25
C PHE A 64 -24.51 -4.81 -5.08
N LEU A 65 -23.78 -4.02 -4.31
CA LEU A 65 -22.38 -4.24 -3.95
C LEU A 65 -22.27 -4.12 -2.44
N ASP A 66 -21.52 -5.04 -1.81
CA ASP A 66 -21.26 -5.03 -0.38
C ASP A 66 -19.86 -5.56 -0.09
N ASN A 67 -19.34 -5.30 1.11
CA ASN A 67 -18.04 -5.78 1.59
C ASN A 67 -16.86 -5.44 0.66
N ILE A 68 -16.87 -4.20 0.14
CA ILE A 68 -15.77 -3.68 -0.69
C ILE A 68 -14.55 -3.47 0.22
N ASN A 69 -13.54 -4.30 0.01
CA ASN A 69 -12.28 -4.25 0.74
C ASN A 69 -11.12 -4.05 -0.23
N LEU A 70 -10.18 -3.19 0.17
CA LEU A 70 -8.90 -3.02 -0.49
C LEU A 70 -7.81 -3.47 0.49
N TRP A 71 -6.94 -4.34 0.01
CA TRP A 71 -5.83 -4.87 0.79
C TRP A 71 -4.60 -4.96 -0.10
N ASP A 72 -3.44 -4.75 0.51
CA ASP A 72 -2.14 -4.99 -0.10
C ASP A 72 -1.43 -6.07 0.73
N ASN A 73 -0.73 -6.96 0.04
CA ASN A 73 0.14 -7.96 0.67
C ASN A 73 1.58 -7.47 0.79
N ASN A 74 1.87 -6.26 0.33
CA ASN A 74 3.21 -5.73 0.35
C ASN A 74 3.62 -5.36 1.78
N THR A 75 4.50 -6.17 2.37
CA THR A 75 5.13 -5.88 3.66
C THR A 75 6.48 -5.19 3.50
N ASP A 76 6.83 -4.67 2.31
CA ASP A 76 8.12 -4.01 2.10
C ASP A 76 8.19 -2.65 2.81
N ILE A 77 9.32 -2.43 3.46
CA ILE A 77 9.70 -1.13 4.00
C ILE A 77 10.51 -0.44 2.90
N ASN A 78 9.94 0.58 2.27
CA ASN A 78 10.69 1.47 1.39
C ASN A 78 11.66 2.30 2.23
N GLU A 79 12.92 1.84 2.33
CA GLU A 79 13.99 2.61 2.96
C GLU A 79 14.23 3.89 2.13
N LEU A 80 14.01 5.05 2.73
CA LEU A 80 14.35 6.33 2.10
C LEU A 80 15.86 6.33 1.82
N SER A 81 16.24 6.38 0.54
CA SER A 81 17.64 6.51 0.14
C SER A 81 18.15 7.90 0.53
N ILE A 82 18.74 8.01 1.72
CA ILE A 82 19.40 9.23 2.19
C ILE A 82 20.74 9.33 1.44
N ASN A 83 20.74 10.03 0.31
CA ASN A 83 21.92 10.19 -0.56
C ASN A 83 23.07 11.00 0.05
N SER A 84 22.86 11.63 1.22
CA SER A 84 23.88 12.41 1.90
C SER A 84 23.81 12.18 3.40
N LYS A 85 24.90 11.64 3.98
CA LYS A 85 25.03 11.48 5.42
C LYS A 85 25.52 12.80 6.03
N LYS A 86 24.80 13.31 7.03
CA LYS A 86 25.22 14.46 7.82
C LYS A 86 25.77 13.99 9.16
N LEU A 87 26.99 14.43 9.49
CA LEU A 87 27.56 14.19 10.81
C LEU A 87 26.73 14.93 11.88
N ILE A 88 26.15 14.19 12.81
CA ILE A 88 25.43 14.74 13.96
C ILE A 88 26.39 14.97 15.12
N LYS A 89 27.23 13.98 15.44
CA LYS A 89 28.03 14.02 16.67
C LYS A 89 29.27 13.14 16.60
N VAL A 90 30.31 13.57 17.32
CA VAL A 90 31.52 12.78 17.54
C VAL A 90 31.71 12.58 19.03
N ILE A 91 31.75 11.33 19.47
CA ILE A 91 32.01 10.94 20.85
C ILE A 91 33.18 9.97 20.93
N ASP A 92 33.81 9.85 22.10
CA ASP A 92 34.65 8.69 22.39
C ASP A 92 33.79 7.45 22.72
N ILE A 93 34.45 6.30 22.91
CA ILE A 93 33.77 5.04 23.28
C ILE A 93 33.04 5.08 24.63
N LEU A 94 33.28 6.11 25.45
CA LEU A 94 32.61 6.33 26.73
C LEU A 94 31.49 7.38 26.64
N GLY A 95 31.16 7.87 25.44
CA GLY A 95 30.08 8.83 25.22
C GLY A 95 30.44 10.28 25.50
N ARG A 96 31.72 10.61 25.72
CA ARG A 96 32.16 11.98 26.03
C ARG A 96 32.44 12.76 24.75
N GLU A 97 32.04 14.03 24.72
CA GLU A 97 32.36 14.96 23.64
C GLU A 97 33.85 15.36 23.69
N LYS A 98 34.52 15.40 22.54
CA LYS A 98 35.97 15.50 22.44
C LYS A 98 36.48 16.94 22.21
N SER A 99 37.63 17.27 22.81
CA SER A 99 38.58 18.29 22.35
C SER A 99 39.50 17.71 21.26
N SER A 100 39.65 18.37 20.10
CA SER A 100 40.22 17.89 18.83
C SER A 100 41.52 17.04 18.86
N ASN A 101 42.31 17.05 19.93
CA ASN A 101 43.68 16.50 19.95
C ASN A 101 43.93 15.25 20.82
N SER A 102 42.93 14.65 21.48
CA SER A 102 43.17 13.41 22.27
C SER A 102 43.28 12.16 21.41
N GLN A 103 44.18 11.25 21.83
CA GLN A 103 44.32 9.90 21.28
C GLN A 103 43.22 9.01 21.85
N ALA A 104 42.30 8.55 21.02
CA ALA A 104 41.24 7.62 21.41
C ALA A 104 40.58 7.01 20.16
N VAL A 105 39.64 6.10 20.40
CA VAL A 105 38.67 5.62 19.41
C VAL A 105 37.45 6.53 19.46
N TYR A 106 37.05 7.05 18.30
CA TYR A 106 35.90 7.92 18.10
C TYR A 106 34.79 7.23 17.34
N LEU A 107 33.55 7.55 17.70
CA LEU A 107 32.34 7.19 16.99
C LEU A 107 31.75 8.45 16.35
N TYR A 108 31.63 8.45 15.04
CA TYR A 108 31.00 9.48 14.22
C TYR A 108 29.56 9.04 13.95
N ILE A 109 28.60 9.73 14.55
CA ILE A 109 27.17 9.40 14.47
C ILE A 109 26.54 10.28 13.39
N TYR A 110 25.84 9.67 12.44
CA TYR A 110 25.19 10.34 11.33
C TYR A 110 23.66 10.37 11.48
N ASP A 111 23.00 11.21 10.70
CA ASP A 111 21.54 11.39 10.67
C ASP A 111 20.78 10.22 10.01
N ASP A 112 21.47 9.38 9.27
CA ASP A 112 20.96 8.13 8.71
C ASP A 112 21.08 6.94 9.70
N ASN A 113 21.31 7.22 10.99
CA ASN A 113 21.56 6.24 12.04
C ASN A 113 22.84 5.39 11.87
N THR A 114 23.69 5.68 10.87
CA THR A 114 24.96 4.96 10.73
C THR A 114 26.02 5.52 11.68
N VAL A 115 27.02 4.69 11.97
CA VAL A 115 28.15 5.04 12.83
C VAL A 115 29.47 4.65 12.17
N GLU A 116 30.40 5.60 12.05
CA GLU A 116 31.77 5.33 11.59
C GLU A 116 32.76 5.36 12.77
N LYS A 117 33.64 4.35 12.85
CA LYS A 117 34.69 4.28 13.88
C LYS A 117 36.01 4.84 13.35
N LYS A 118 36.58 5.83 14.03
CA LYS A 118 37.90 6.39 13.71
C LYS A 118 38.88 6.26 14.87
N ILE A 119 40.05 5.69 14.61
CA ILE A 119 41.13 5.56 15.60
C ILE A 119 42.14 6.67 15.36
N ILE A 120 42.45 7.46 16.40
CA ILE A 120 43.48 8.49 16.34
C ILE A 120 44.58 8.15 17.34
N LEU A 121 45.77 7.86 16.82
CA LEU A 121 47.01 7.63 17.55
C LEU A 121 48.01 8.73 17.11
N LYS A 122 48.94 9.14 17.99
CA LYS A 122 50.13 9.90 17.55
C LYS A 122 51.33 8.97 17.58
#